data_AF-A0A1Y2A9E8-F1
#
_entry.id   AF-A0A1Y2A9E8-F1
#
_cell.length_a   1.000
_cell.length_b   1.000
_cell.length_c   1.000
_cell.angle_alpha   90.00
_cell.angle_beta   90.00
_cell.angle_gamma   90.00
#
_symmetry.space_group_name_H-M   'P 1'
#
loop_
_entity.id
_entity.type
_entity.pdbx_description
1 polymer ?
#
loop_
_entity_poly.entity_id
_entity_poly.type
_entity_poly.pdbx_seq_one_letter_code
_entity_poly.pdbx_strand_id
1 'polypeptide(L)'
;MDFSNEKVVSVWGTLHEIGGKLYAKGENLTTRRQRIRDCPTCYLTQEDYEINLALVLAEQEHAHLKEEFELWESKSDDEERGRMIRYYSLLIRAAEIRLADGCVGKLKGIRKQSKQSGLAQDVRGAIDDFEHRIACLREWEEQIAEKANELVRDVRSRICKGEIVFDSVFGYIEVDPLVNVGPETKVTDISIPVSWIDASTDRCPICIDHFGGSHGAVRLICGHLAGGNCLETWINTTANRCNTCPLCRTELFPRRQRQPSQYFDRIRAIDSWNVNNALEVYSVRCLVHELADVLKEIGPELIADSLGQ
;
A
#
# COMPACT_ATOMS: atom_id res chain seq x y z
N MET A 1 -23.75 13.28 3.12
CA MET A 1 -23.76 14.01 4.40
C MET A 1 -22.58 13.50 5.19
N ASP A 2 -21.86 14.37 5.90
CA ASP A 2 -20.66 13.96 6.63
C ASP A 2 -21.06 13.50 8.04
N PHE A 3 -21.02 12.18 8.27
CA PHE A 3 -21.42 11.55 9.54
C PHE A 3 -20.22 11.48 10.51
N SER A 4 -19.56 12.62 10.73
CA SER A 4 -18.25 12.72 11.36
C SER A 4 -18.26 12.52 12.89
N ASN A 5 -18.39 11.24 13.29
CA ASN A 5 -17.80 10.56 14.45
C ASN A 5 -18.06 11.06 15.90
N GLU A 6 -18.33 12.33 16.17
CA GLU A 6 -18.17 12.89 17.53
C GLU A 6 -19.37 12.69 18.48
N LYS A 7 -20.45 12.05 18.01
CA LYS A 7 -21.62 11.73 18.88
C LYS A 7 -22.50 10.56 18.45
N VAL A 8 -22.00 9.67 17.58
CA VAL A 8 -22.73 8.45 17.20
C VAL A 8 -22.62 7.43 18.34
N VAL A 9 -23.47 7.58 19.36
CA VAL A 9 -23.81 6.47 20.24
C VAL A 9 -24.42 5.40 19.36
N SER A 10 -23.73 4.27 19.19
CA SER A 10 -24.18 3.16 18.35
C SER A 10 -25.66 2.85 18.61
N VAL A 11 -26.45 2.72 17.55
CA VAL A 11 -27.90 2.54 17.65
C VAL A 11 -28.23 1.31 18.51
N TRP A 12 -27.42 0.25 18.38
CA TRP A 12 -27.48 -0.95 19.20
C TRP A 12 -27.22 -0.68 20.69
N GLY A 13 -26.27 0.19 21.03
CA GLY A 13 -26.01 0.62 22.41
C GLY A 13 -27.22 1.31 23.02
N THR A 14 -27.86 2.20 22.28
CA THR A 14 -29.12 2.85 22.68
C THR A 14 -30.25 1.84 22.86
N LEU A 15 -30.40 0.88 21.93
CA LEU A 15 -31.38 -0.22 22.05
C LEU A 15 -31.10 -1.14 23.24
N HIS A 16 -29.84 -1.37 23.64
CA HIS A 16 -29.49 -2.15 24.83
C HIS A 16 -29.83 -1.43 26.13
N GLU A 17 -29.60 -0.11 26.20
CA GLU A 17 -29.98 0.68 27.38
C GLU A 17 -31.51 0.73 27.54
N ILE A 18 -32.23 1.00 26.45
CA ILE A 18 -33.70 1.01 26.38
C ILE A 18 -34.26 -0.39 26.71
N GLY A 19 -33.69 -1.45 26.14
CA GLY A 19 -34.09 -2.83 26.40
C GLY A 19 -33.90 -3.24 27.86
N GLY A 20 -32.79 -2.82 28.49
CA GLY A 20 -32.56 -3.00 29.93
C GLY A 20 -33.60 -2.28 30.79
N LYS A 21 -33.93 -1.02 30.47
CA LYS A 21 -34.97 -0.24 31.15
C LYS A 21 -36.35 -0.89 31.04
N LEU A 22 -36.73 -1.37 29.86
CA LEU A 22 -38.01 -2.07 29.64
C LEU A 22 -38.06 -3.43 30.35
N TYR A 23 -36.97 -4.21 30.29
CA TYR A 23 -36.89 -5.50 30.98
C TYR A 23 -37.04 -5.35 32.51
N ALA A 24 -36.48 -4.29 33.09
CA ALA A 24 -36.66 -3.97 34.51
C ALA A 24 -38.12 -3.60 34.88
N LYS A 25 -38.93 -3.15 33.90
CA LYS A 25 -40.39 -2.93 34.04
C LYS A 25 -41.22 -4.20 33.81
N GLY A 26 -40.61 -5.32 33.42
CA GLY A 26 -41.29 -6.53 32.94
C GLY A 26 -41.79 -6.43 31.50
N GLU A 27 -41.46 -5.37 30.77
CA GLU A 27 -41.79 -5.16 29.36
C GLU A 27 -40.68 -5.72 28.45
N ASN A 28 -40.91 -5.72 27.13
CA ASN A 28 -39.89 -6.03 26.13
C ASN A 28 -40.07 -5.17 24.87
N LEU A 29 -38.98 -4.98 24.12
CA LEU A 29 -38.97 -4.09 22.95
C LEU A 29 -39.96 -4.49 21.85
N THR A 30 -40.14 -5.78 21.55
CA THR A 30 -41.12 -6.24 20.53
C THR A 30 -42.56 -5.90 20.93
N THR A 31 -42.99 -6.27 22.13
CA THR A 31 -44.34 -5.95 22.62
C THR A 31 -44.56 -4.44 22.71
N ARG A 32 -43.54 -3.69 23.14
CA ARG A 32 -43.59 -2.23 23.21
C ARG A 32 -43.67 -1.59 21.82
N ARG A 33 -42.89 -2.07 20.85
CA ARG A 33 -42.94 -1.67 19.43
C ARG A 33 -44.30 -1.93 18.81
N GLN A 34 -44.89 -3.10 19.05
CA GLN A 34 -46.22 -3.42 18.53
C GLN A 34 -47.27 -2.47 19.13
N ARG A 35 -47.23 -2.22 20.44
CA ARG A 35 -48.08 -1.21 21.10
C ARG A 35 -47.92 0.17 20.45
N ILE A 36 -46.71 0.58 20.07
CA ILE A 36 -46.45 1.87 19.41
C ILE A 36 -47.10 1.93 18.01
N ARG A 37 -47.02 0.83 17.23
CA ARG A 37 -47.66 0.73 15.91
C ARG A 37 -49.20 0.76 15.98
N ASP A 38 -49.77 0.13 17.00
CA ASP A 38 -51.22 0.02 17.18
C ASP A 38 -51.85 1.25 17.88
N CYS A 39 -51.04 2.20 18.34
CA CYS A 39 -51.49 3.35 19.14
C CYS A 39 -51.64 4.62 18.29
N PRO A 40 -52.76 5.37 18.39
CA PRO A 40 -52.88 6.67 17.74
C PRO A 40 -51.80 7.64 18.25
N THR A 41 -51.19 8.40 17.34
CA THR A 41 -49.98 9.22 17.60
C THR A 41 -50.12 10.24 18.74
N CYS A 42 -51.35 10.65 19.07
CA CYS A 42 -51.66 11.55 20.19
C CYS A 42 -51.52 10.92 21.59
N TYR A 43 -51.27 9.61 21.70
CA TYR A 43 -51.07 8.90 22.98
C TYR A 43 -49.64 8.35 23.18
N LEU A 44 -48.73 8.54 22.22
CA LEU A 44 -47.35 8.09 22.33
C LEU A 44 -46.55 8.97 23.32
N THR A 45 -45.83 8.32 24.24
CA THR A 45 -44.93 9.02 25.18
C THR A 45 -43.60 9.37 24.53
N GLN A 46 -42.82 10.27 25.15
CA GLN A 46 -41.45 10.57 24.69
C GLN A 46 -40.57 9.30 24.64
N GLU A 47 -40.69 8.41 25.64
CA GLU A 47 -40.03 7.09 25.66
C GLU A 47 -40.44 6.24 24.43
N ASP A 48 -41.71 6.31 24.00
CA ASP A 48 -42.20 5.59 22.82
C ASP A 48 -41.64 6.14 21.50
N TYR A 49 -41.49 7.47 21.37
CA TYR A 49 -40.84 8.08 20.21
C TYR A 49 -39.35 7.72 20.13
N GLU A 50 -38.64 7.72 21.26
CA GLU A 50 -37.22 7.34 21.35
C GLU A 50 -37.02 5.85 21.00
N ILE A 51 -37.88 4.96 21.52
CA ILE A 51 -37.91 3.54 21.15
C ILE A 51 -38.10 3.37 19.64
N ASN A 52 -39.09 4.04 19.06
CA ASN A 52 -39.40 3.88 17.64
C ASN A 52 -38.29 4.43 16.74
N LEU A 53 -37.70 5.57 17.08
CA LEU A 53 -36.57 6.15 16.36
C LEU A 53 -35.36 5.22 16.37
N ALA A 54 -34.97 4.69 17.54
CA ALA A 54 -33.84 3.78 17.66
C ALA A 54 -34.06 2.48 16.85
N LEU A 55 -35.29 1.96 16.81
CA LEU A 55 -35.63 0.77 16.01
C LEU A 55 -35.60 1.05 14.51
N VAL A 56 -36.09 2.21 14.06
CA VAL A 56 -36.03 2.62 12.63
C VAL A 56 -34.59 2.83 12.17
N LEU A 57 -33.75 3.47 12.98
CA LEU A 57 -32.33 3.65 12.69
C LEU A 57 -31.59 2.31 12.58
N ALA A 58 -31.90 1.34 13.43
CA ALA A 58 -31.28 0.01 13.39
C ALA A 58 -31.73 -0.82 12.16
N GLU A 59 -32.97 -0.64 11.70
CA GLU A 59 -33.44 -1.23 10.45
C GLU A 59 -32.83 -0.56 9.21
N GLN A 60 -32.58 0.76 9.27
CA GLN A 60 -31.85 1.50 8.22
C GLN A 60 -30.38 1.10 8.15
N GLU A 61 -29.70 0.94 9.29
CA GLU A 61 -28.32 0.45 9.37
C GLU A 61 -28.21 -0.96 8.77
N HIS A 62 -29.11 -1.86 9.14
CA HIS A 62 -29.20 -3.21 8.58
C HIS A 62 -29.52 -3.25 7.06
N ALA A 63 -30.35 -2.32 6.56
CA ALA A 63 -30.62 -2.20 5.14
C ALA A 63 -29.38 -1.70 4.37
N HIS A 64 -28.70 -0.66 4.88
CA HIS A 64 -27.48 -0.13 4.27
C HIS A 64 -26.34 -1.17 4.21
N LEU A 65 -26.20 -2.00 5.25
CA LEU A 65 -25.25 -3.13 5.24
C LEU A 65 -25.54 -4.15 4.11
N LYS A 66 -26.79 -4.29 3.67
CA LYS A 66 -27.18 -5.14 2.53
C LYS A 66 -26.96 -4.46 1.19
N GLU A 67 -27.25 -3.16 1.08
CA GLU A 67 -26.92 -2.36 -0.10
C GLU A 67 -25.41 -2.37 -0.40
N GLU A 68 -24.57 -2.21 0.63
CA GLU A 68 -23.11 -2.36 0.49
C GLU A 68 -22.70 -3.80 0.14
N PHE A 69 -23.28 -4.83 0.76
CA PHE A 69 -23.00 -6.22 0.41
C PHE A 69 -23.30 -6.52 -1.08
N GLU A 70 -24.46 -6.11 -1.58
CA GLU A 70 -24.84 -6.24 -2.99
C GLU A 70 -23.90 -5.43 -3.92
N LEU A 71 -23.49 -4.22 -3.50
CA LEU A 71 -22.50 -3.42 -4.21
C LEU A 71 -21.15 -4.16 -4.33
N TRP A 72 -20.66 -4.79 -3.25
CA TRP A 72 -19.42 -5.55 -3.28
C TRP A 72 -19.54 -6.88 -4.05
N GLU A 73 -20.68 -7.58 -3.97
CA GLU A 73 -20.93 -8.74 -4.85
C GLU A 73 -20.89 -8.37 -6.33
N SER A 74 -21.31 -7.15 -6.71
CA SER A 74 -21.33 -6.69 -8.11
C SER A 74 -19.96 -6.34 -8.72
N LYS A 75 -18.89 -6.22 -7.91
CA LYS A 75 -17.54 -5.85 -8.39
C LYS A 75 -16.82 -6.99 -9.11
N SER A 76 -15.73 -6.63 -9.81
CA SER A 76 -14.76 -7.56 -10.40
C SER A 76 -14.16 -8.50 -9.35
N ASP A 77 -13.76 -9.71 -9.76
CA ASP A 77 -13.23 -10.69 -8.82
C ASP A 77 -11.77 -10.41 -8.45
N ASP A 78 -11.55 -10.01 -7.20
CA ASP A 78 -10.26 -9.69 -6.61
C ASP A 78 -10.24 -10.01 -5.09
N GLU A 79 -9.07 -9.90 -4.48
CA GLU A 79 -8.90 -10.22 -3.04
C GLU A 79 -9.67 -9.26 -2.13
N GLU A 80 -9.83 -8.00 -2.54
CA GLU A 80 -10.53 -6.98 -1.76
C GLU A 80 -12.02 -7.30 -1.67
N ARG A 81 -12.65 -7.61 -2.82
CA ARG A 81 -14.03 -8.11 -2.91
C ARG A 81 -14.28 -9.28 -1.98
N GLY A 82 -13.42 -10.30 -1.98
CA GLY A 82 -13.55 -11.47 -1.11
C GLY A 82 -13.56 -11.12 0.39
N ARG A 83 -12.70 -10.18 0.81
CA ARG A 83 -12.64 -9.69 2.20
C ARG A 83 -13.87 -8.86 2.57
N MET A 84 -14.30 -7.96 1.70
CA MET A 84 -15.46 -7.08 1.96
C MET A 84 -16.78 -7.84 2.00
N ILE A 85 -17.02 -8.78 1.06
CA ILE A 85 -18.19 -9.67 1.09
C ILE A 85 -18.26 -10.43 2.44
N ARG A 86 -17.13 -11.00 2.89
CA ARG A 86 -17.05 -11.71 4.18
C ARG A 86 -17.35 -10.76 5.34
N TYR A 87 -16.74 -9.59 5.38
CA TYR A 87 -16.96 -8.55 6.38
C TYR A 87 -18.44 -8.15 6.51
N TYR A 88 -19.07 -7.71 5.41
CA TYR A 88 -20.48 -7.31 5.44
C TYR A 88 -21.41 -8.48 5.79
N SER A 89 -21.12 -9.72 5.36
CA SER A 89 -21.90 -10.90 5.74
C SER A 89 -21.95 -11.14 7.27
N LEU A 90 -20.86 -10.81 7.97
CA LEU A 90 -20.77 -10.93 9.43
C LEU A 90 -21.53 -9.80 10.13
N LEU A 91 -21.44 -8.57 9.62
CA LEU A 91 -22.22 -7.43 10.14
C LEU A 91 -23.72 -7.61 9.94
N ILE A 92 -24.15 -8.10 8.78
CA ILE A 92 -25.55 -8.48 8.49
C ILE A 92 -26.03 -9.52 9.50
N ARG A 93 -25.30 -10.64 9.66
CA ARG A 93 -25.65 -11.69 10.63
C ARG A 93 -25.70 -11.17 12.07
N ALA A 94 -24.84 -10.22 12.44
CA ALA A 94 -24.89 -9.57 13.74
C ALA A 94 -26.16 -8.73 13.90
N ALA A 95 -26.49 -7.87 12.92
CA ALA A 95 -27.70 -7.05 12.93
C ALA A 95 -28.98 -7.89 12.96
N GLU A 96 -29.06 -8.98 12.19
CA GLU A 96 -30.21 -9.91 12.20
C GLU A 96 -30.39 -10.59 13.57
N ILE A 97 -29.32 -10.94 14.28
CA ILE A 97 -29.39 -11.45 15.65
C ILE A 97 -29.83 -10.35 16.64
N ARG A 98 -29.35 -9.11 16.48
CA ARG A 98 -29.76 -7.98 17.33
C ARG A 98 -31.23 -7.60 17.13
N LEU A 99 -31.78 -7.75 15.92
CA LEU A 99 -33.17 -7.43 15.57
C LEU A 99 -34.18 -8.56 15.86
N ALA A 100 -33.74 -9.78 16.17
CA ALA A 100 -34.63 -10.88 16.50
C ALA A 100 -35.38 -10.64 17.84
N ASP A 101 -36.69 -10.95 17.91
CA ASP A 101 -37.57 -10.64 19.06
C ASP A 101 -37.10 -11.18 20.43
N GLY A 102 -36.38 -12.31 20.41
CA GLY A 102 -35.75 -12.89 21.61
C GLY A 102 -34.58 -12.05 22.16
N CYS A 103 -34.03 -11.16 21.35
CA CYS A 103 -32.70 -10.59 21.47
C CYS A 103 -32.64 -9.06 21.45
N VAL A 104 -33.63 -8.36 20.88
CA VAL A 104 -33.65 -6.89 20.83
C VAL A 104 -33.49 -6.29 22.24
N GLY A 105 -32.41 -5.52 22.43
CA GLY A 105 -32.04 -4.91 23.70
C GLY A 105 -31.70 -5.89 24.83
N LYS A 106 -31.35 -7.14 24.50
CA LYS A 106 -31.08 -8.23 25.47
C LYS A 106 -29.74 -8.90 25.15
N LEU A 107 -28.63 -8.33 25.64
CA LEU A 107 -27.27 -8.87 25.47
C LEU A 107 -27.14 -10.38 25.79
N LYS A 108 -27.85 -10.90 26.80
CA LYS A 108 -27.87 -12.34 27.13
C LYS A 108 -28.53 -13.21 26.04
N GLY A 109 -29.54 -12.68 25.35
CA GLY A 109 -30.16 -13.32 24.18
C GLY A 109 -29.20 -13.34 22.99
N ILE A 110 -28.62 -12.18 22.67
CA ILE A 110 -27.68 -11.99 21.55
C ILE A 110 -26.48 -12.94 21.68
N ARG A 111 -25.82 -12.97 22.86
CA ARG A 111 -24.70 -13.89 23.12
C ARG A 111 -25.10 -15.36 22.99
N LYS A 112 -26.30 -15.73 23.46
CA LYS A 112 -26.83 -17.10 23.31
C LYS A 112 -27.05 -17.45 21.83
N GLN A 113 -27.73 -16.59 21.07
CA GLN A 113 -28.03 -16.84 19.66
C GLN A 113 -26.78 -16.82 18.79
N SER A 114 -25.83 -15.90 19.04
CA SER A 114 -24.49 -15.88 18.43
C SER A 114 -23.74 -17.20 18.65
N LYS A 115 -23.71 -17.69 19.90
CA LYS A 115 -23.09 -18.98 20.23
C LYS A 115 -23.80 -20.18 19.59
N GLN A 116 -25.10 -20.08 19.32
CA GLN A 116 -25.87 -21.10 18.59
C GLN A 116 -25.70 -21.02 17.07
N SER A 117 -25.35 -19.86 16.51
CA SER A 117 -25.19 -19.63 15.07
C SER A 117 -23.73 -19.67 14.57
N GLY A 118 -22.77 -19.88 15.47
CA GLY A 118 -21.33 -19.85 15.19
C GLY A 118 -20.73 -18.44 15.05
N LEU A 119 -21.54 -17.38 15.02
CA LEU A 119 -21.12 -16.05 14.58
C LEU A 119 -19.91 -15.49 15.35
N ALA A 120 -19.84 -15.68 16.67
CA ALA A 120 -18.68 -15.24 17.46
C ALA A 120 -17.35 -15.89 17.00
N GLN A 121 -17.39 -17.15 16.57
CA GLN A 121 -16.22 -17.86 16.04
C GLN A 121 -15.88 -17.41 14.62
N ASP A 122 -16.89 -17.14 13.79
CA ASP A 122 -16.71 -16.67 12.41
C ASP A 122 -16.14 -15.24 12.37
N VAL A 123 -16.63 -14.35 13.25
CA VAL A 123 -16.10 -13.00 13.48
C VAL A 123 -14.66 -13.07 14.00
N ARG A 124 -14.38 -13.95 14.97
CA ARG A 124 -13.02 -14.17 15.49
C ARG A 124 -12.06 -14.61 14.38
N GLY A 125 -12.43 -15.62 13.59
CA GLY A 125 -11.60 -16.08 12.47
C GLY A 125 -11.40 -15.01 11.38
N ALA A 126 -12.38 -14.14 11.15
CA ALA A 126 -12.20 -13.00 10.23
C ALA A 126 -11.22 -11.95 10.77
N ILE A 127 -11.21 -11.69 12.08
CA ILE A 127 -10.20 -10.84 12.73
C ILE A 127 -8.80 -11.47 12.61
N ASP A 128 -8.66 -12.77 12.88
CA ASP A 128 -7.38 -13.48 12.77
C ASP A 128 -6.83 -13.44 11.34
N ASP A 129 -7.69 -13.68 10.32
CA ASP A 129 -7.32 -13.60 8.90
C ASP A 129 -6.93 -12.16 8.46
N PHE A 130 -7.61 -11.14 8.99
CA PHE A 130 -7.32 -9.74 8.68
C PHE A 130 -6.03 -9.24 9.37
N GLU A 131 -5.77 -9.62 10.62
CA GLU A 131 -4.48 -9.35 11.27
C GLU A 131 -3.34 -10.12 10.60
N HIS A 132 -3.57 -11.34 10.09
CA HIS A 132 -2.59 -12.05 9.26
C HIS A 132 -2.28 -11.28 7.96
N ARG A 133 -3.30 -10.76 7.26
CA ARG A 133 -3.08 -9.88 6.08
C ARG A 133 -2.28 -8.63 6.47
N ILE A 134 -2.59 -7.97 7.59
CA ILE A 134 -1.83 -6.81 8.08
C ILE A 134 -0.36 -7.18 8.38
N ALA A 135 -0.11 -8.35 8.97
CA ALA A 135 1.25 -8.84 9.22
C ALA A 135 2.03 -9.07 7.92
N CYS A 136 1.42 -9.72 6.92
CA CYS A 136 2.04 -9.92 5.61
C CYS A 136 2.29 -8.60 4.87
N LEU A 137 1.36 -7.64 4.92
CA LEU A 137 1.53 -6.32 4.32
C LEU A 137 2.70 -5.54 4.97
N ARG A 138 2.96 -5.73 6.26
CA ARG A 138 4.08 -5.13 7.00
C ARG A 138 5.42 -5.80 6.72
N GLU A 139 5.48 -7.13 6.68
CA GLU A 139 6.68 -7.85 6.23
C GLU A 139 7.05 -7.43 4.80
N TRP A 140 6.03 -7.26 3.94
CA TRP A 140 6.22 -6.79 2.58
C TRP A 140 6.66 -5.30 2.52
N GLU A 141 6.11 -4.44 3.39
CA GLU A 141 6.55 -3.04 3.59
C GLU A 141 8.04 -2.96 3.99
N GLU A 142 8.50 -3.77 4.95
CA GLU A 142 9.91 -3.82 5.36
C GLU A 142 10.85 -4.20 4.19
N GLN A 143 10.47 -5.19 3.39
CA GLN A 143 11.22 -5.63 2.19
C GLN A 143 11.31 -4.57 1.07
N ILE A 144 10.50 -3.51 1.11
CA ILE A 144 10.60 -2.37 0.19
C ILE A 144 11.13 -1.12 0.87
N ALA A 145 10.96 -0.94 2.18
CA ALA A 145 11.75 0.02 2.93
C ALA A 145 13.25 -0.23 2.71
N GLU A 146 13.70 -1.49 2.64
CA GLU A 146 15.07 -1.83 2.25
C GLU A 146 15.41 -1.38 0.81
N LYS A 147 14.63 -1.78 -0.20
CA LYS A 147 14.86 -1.44 -1.62
C LYS A 147 14.78 0.07 -1.89
N ALA A 148 13.89 0.78 -1.20
CA ALA A 148 13.78 2.23 -1.25
C ALA A 148 15.01 2.90 -0.61
N ASN A 149 15.53 2.35 0.49
CA ASN A 149 16.80 2.82 1.07
C ASN A 149 18.00 2.56 0.15
N GLU A 150 18.07 1.41 -0.53
CA GLU A 150 19.09 1.14 -1.55
C GLU A 150 19.01 2.15 -2.70
N LEU A 151 17.81 2.36 -3.24
CA LEU A 151 17.55 3.36 -4.28
C LEU A 151 17.93 4.78 -3.82
N VAL A 152 17.62 5.19 -2.59
CA VAL A 152 18.02 6.49 -2.04
C VAL A 152 19.53 6.62 -1.88
N ARG A 153 20.25 5.53 -1.53
CA ARG A 153 21.73 5.51 -1.55
C ARG A 153 22.27 5.71 -2.96
N ASP A 154 21.67 5.05 -3.96
CA ASP A 154 22.05 5.20 -5.36
C ASP A 154 21.75 6.60 -5.91
N VAL A 155 20.54 7.14 -5.71
CA VAL A 155 20.18 8.52 -6.08
C VAL A 155 21.21 9.51 -5.53
N ARG A 156 21.57 9.39 -4.25
CA ARG A 156 22.59 10.24 -3.61
C ARG A 156 23.97 10.05 -4.24
N SER A 157 24.38 8.82 -4.55
CA SER A 157 25.63 8.50 -5.25
C SER A 157 25.68 9.17 -6.64
N ARG A 158 24.59 9.04 -7.42
CA ARG A 158 24.45 9.62 -8.76
C ARG A 158 24.41 11.14 -8.75
N ILE A 159 23.79 11.77 -7.74
CA ILE A 159 23.85 13.22 -7.51
C ILE A 159 25.28 13.67 -7.19
N CYS A 160 26.00 12.98 -6.28
CA CYS A 160 27.38 13.31 -5.92
C CYS A 160 28.37 13.21 -7.10
N LYS A 161 28.05 12.41 -8.12
CA LYS A 161 28.82 12.32 -9.38
C LYS A 161 28.38 13.33 -10.46
N GLY A 162 27.25 14.03 -10.28
CA GLY A 162 26.64 14.88 -11.30
C GLY A 162 25.90 14.13 -12.42
N GLU A 163 25.55 12.86 -12.23
CA GLU A 163 24.71 12.10 -13.17
C GLU A 163 23.22 12.51 -13.08
N ILE A 164 22.79 12.98 -11.90
CA ILE A 164 21.46 13.51 -11.60
C ILE A 164 21.61 14.91 -11.03
N VAL A 165 20.76 15.84 -11.47
CA VAL A 165 20.65 17.21 -10.93
C VAL A 165 19.24 17.41 -10.37
N PHE A 166 19.12 18.13 -9.27
CA PHE A 166 17.82 18.58 -8.77
C PHE A 166 17.50 19.97 -9.32
N ASP A 167 16.37 20.08 -10.01
CA ASP A 167 15.75 21.31 -10.48
C ASP A 167 14.51 21.63 -9.63
N SER A 168 14.29 22.91 -9.32
CA SER A 168 13.21 23.33 -8.41
C SER A 168 11.82 23.36 -9.04
N VAL A 169 11.71 23.23 -10.37
CA VAL A 169 10.45 23.22 -11.12
C VAL A 169 10.10 21.79 -11.57
N PHE A 170 11.10 21.01 -12.00
CA PHE A 170 10.92 19.67 -12.56
C PHE A 170 11.33 18.52 -11.62
N GLY A 171 11.94 18.82 -10.47
CA GLY A 171 12.43 17.82 -9.53
C GLY A 171 13.77 17.23 -9.96
N TYR A 172 13.98 15.94 -9.72
CA TYR A 172 15.21 15.26 -10.12
C TYR A 172 15.22 15.00 -11.63
N ILE A 173 16.27 15.48 -12.32
CA ILE A 173 16.50 15.30 -13.76
C ILE A 173 17.78 14.47 -13.94
N GLU A 174 17.74 13.43 -14.77
CA GLU A 174 18.95 12.74 -15.26
C GLU A 174 19.64 13.58 -16.34
N VAL A 175 20.93 13.84 -16.18
CA VAL A 175 21.70 14.74 -17.08
C VAL A 175 21.88 14.12 -18.47
N ASP A 176 21.92 12.79 -18.55
CA ASP A 176 21.69 12.04 -19.79
C ASP A 176 20.70 10.90 -19.48
N PRO A 177 19.43 11.02 -19.92
CA PRO A 177 18.39 10.04 -19.62
C PRO A 177 18.47 8.80 -20.53
N LEU A 178 19.55 8.60 -21.27
CA LEU A 178 19.76 7.41 -22.11
C LEU A 178 20.72 6.42 -21.44
N VAL A 179 20.47 5.14 -21.63
CA VAL A 179 21.43 4.06 -21.31
C VAL A 179 21.80 3.27 -22.57
N ASN A 180 23.06 2.84 -22.67
CA ASN A 180 23.52 1.95 -23.74
C ASN A 180 23.00 0.53 -23.50
N VAL A 181 22.46 -0.11 -24.54
CA VAL A 181 21.87 -1.45 -24.52
C VAL A 181 22.90 -2.49 -24.95
N GLY A 182 22.86 -3.67 -24.33
CA GLY A 182 23.82 -4.75 -24.57
C GLY A 182 25.11 -4.63 -23.73
N PRO A 183 26.03 -5.59 -23.84
CA PRO A 183 27.26 -5.63 -23.04
C PRO A 183 28.15 -4.40 -23.28
N GLU A 184 29.03 -4.13 -22.33
CA GLU A 184 30.03 -3.07 -22.44
C GLU A 184 31.08 -3.39 -23.50
N THR A 185 31.56 -2.36 -24.19
CA THR A 185 32.68 -2.46 -25.13
C THR A 185 33.97 -2.44 -24.31
N LYS A 186 34.80 -3.49 -24.42
CA LYS A 186 36.05 -3.55 -23.67
C LYS A 186 37.16 -2.81 -24.43
N VAL A 187 38.06 -2.19 -23.69
CA VAL A 187 39.23 -1.51 -24.26
C VAL A 187 40.12 -2.46 -25.08
N THR A 188 40.18 -3.73 -24.68
CA THR A 188 40.91 -4.80 -25.39
C THR A 188 40.40 -5.08 -26.80
N ASP A 189 39.15 -4.74 -27.09
CA ASP A 189 38.48 -5.12 -28.34
C ASP A 189 38.75 -4.09 -29.46
N ILE A 190 39.26 -2.90 -29.07
CA ILE A 190 39.44 -1.72 -29.94
C ILE A 190 40.84 -1.09 -29.82
N SER A 191 41.72 -1.65 -28.99
CA SER A 191 43.05 -1.10 -28.73
C SER A 191 44.06 -2.16 -28.25
N ILE A 192 45.35 -1.84 -28.39
CA ILE A 192 46.47 -2.71 -27.99
C ILE A 192 47.29 -2.00 -26.90
N PRO A 193 47.63 -2.64 -25.76
CA PRO A 193 48.50 -2.06 -24.75
C PRO A 193 49.87 -1.66 -25.28
N VAL A 194 50.43 -0.55 -24.78
CA VAL A 194 51.71 0.00 -25.23
C VAL A 194 52.74 -0.06 -24.10
N SER A 195 53.87 -0.74 -24.35
CA SER A 195 54.95 -0.90 -23.36
C SER A 195 55.97 0.24 -23.36
N TRP A 196 56.07 1.01 -24.45
CA TRP A 196 57.01 2.13 -24.60
C TRP A 196 56.33 3.29 -25.32
N ILE A 197 56.46 4.49 -24.77
CA ILE A 197 55.81 5.72 -25.26
C ILE A 197 56.91 6.69 -25.68
N ASP A 198 56.79 7.25 -26.88
CA ASP A 198 57.72 8.27 -27.37
C ASP A 198 57.40 9.62 -26.72
N ALA A 199 58.44 10.31 -26.22
CA ALA A 199 58.38 11.54 -25.42
C ALA A 199 57.67 12.75 -26.09
N SER A 200 57.24 12.61 -27.35
CA SER A 200 56.40 13.57 -28.06
C SER A 200 54.90 13.39 -27.80
N THR A 201 54.49 12.30 -27.14
CA THR A 201 53.09 11.88 -26.96
C THR A 201 52.71 11.60 -25.51
N ASP A 202 53.44 12.18 -24.54
CA ASP A 202 53.38 11.83 -23.11
C ASP A 202 52.03 12.01 -22.39
N ARG A 203 50.97 12.54 -23.02
CA ARG A 203 49.70 12.88 -22.36
C ARG A 203 48.47 12.23 -22.97
N CYS A 204 47.54 11.85 -22.11
CA CYS A 204 46.24 11.29 -22.46
C CYS A 204 45.31 12.37 -23.03
N PRO A 205 44.69 12.17 -24.22
CA PRO A 205 43.79 13.15 -24.82
C PRO A 205 42.41 13.24 -24.14
N ILE A 206 42.15 12.47 -23.09
CA ILE A 206 40.87 12.43 -22.37
C ILE A 206 40.95 13.19 -21.04
N CYS A 207 41.97 12.93 -20.22
CA CYS A 207 42.17 13.61 -18.93
C CYS A 207 43.32 14.63 -18.91
N ILE A 208 44.15 14.69 -19.96
CA ILE A 208 45.31 15.59 -20.10
C ILE A 208 46.50 15.25 -19.17
N ASP A 209 46.35 14.27 -18.27
CA ASP A 209 47.43 13.70 -17.46
C ASP A 209 48.51 13.01 -18.29
N HIS A 210 49.70 12.83 -17.70
CA HIS A 210 50.79 12.10 -18.32
C HIS A 210 50.60 10.58 -18.20
N PHE A 211 51.08 9.82 -19.18
CA PHE A 211 51.08 8.36 -19.13
C PHE A 211 52.12 7.82 -18.13
N GLY A 212 51.76 6.78 -17.38
CA GLY A 212 52.64 6.11 -16.43
C GLY A 212 51.94 5.63 -15.16
N GLY A 213 52.63 4.79 -14.38
CA GLY A 213 52.07 4.23 -13.13
C GLY A 213 50.78 3.44 -13.38
N SER A 214 49.70 3.84 -12.73
CA SER A 214 48.35 3.28 -12.95
C SER A 214 47.66 3.80 -14.23
N HIS A 215 48.20 4.83 -14.89
CA HIS A 215 47.65 5.42 -16.11
C HIS A 215 48.35 4.84 -17.36
N GLY A 216 48.16 3.55 -17.60
CA GLY A 216 48.74 2.83 -18.74
C GLY A 216 48.15 3.24 -20.09
N ALA A 217 49.01 3.39 -21.10
CA ALA A 217 48.61 3.78 -22.45
C ALA A 217 48.18 2.58 -23.31
N VAL A 218 47.15 2.78 -24.12
CA VAL A 218 46.69 1.86 -25.16
C VAL A 218 46.67 2.58 -26.51
N ARG A 219 46.97 1.85 -27.60
CA ARG A 219 46.95 2.32 -28.98
C ARG A 219 45.68 1.87 -29.66
N LEU A 220 44.87 2.83 -30.11
CA LEU A 220 43.64 2.60 -30.88
C LEU A 220 43.94 2.05 -32.28
N ILE A 221 42.95 1.43 -32.92
CA ILE A 221 43.04 0.97 -34.33
C ILE A 221 43.44 2.08 -35.32
N CYS A 222 43.18 3.35 -34.98
CA CYS A 222 43.58 4.53 -35.76
C CYS A 222 44.99 5.05 -35.42
N GLY A 223 45.81 4.27 -34.70
CA GLY A 223 47.20 4.59 -34.34
C GLY A 223 47.39 5.53 -33.14
N HIS A 224 46.34 6.24 -32.72
CA HIS A 224 46.40 7.23 -31.63
C HIS A 224 46.45 6.57 -30.23
N LEU A 225 47.12 7.24 -29.28
CA LEU A 225 47.20 6.79 -27.89
C LEU A 225 46.07 7.36 -27.02
N ALA A 226 45.62 6.57 -26.04
CA ALA A 226 44.74 6.99 -24.95
C ALA A 226 45.06 6.23 -23.66
N GLY A 227 44.66 6.75 -22.49
CA GLY A 227 44.82 6.04 -21.22
C GLY A 227 43.73 4.99 -21.05
N GLY A 228 44.08 3.75 -20.71
CA GLY A 228 43.17 2.59 -20.72
C GLY A 228 41.84 2.86 -19.99
N ASN A 229 41.91 3.16 -18.69
CA ASN A 229 40.73 3.36 -17.84
C ASN A 229 39.86 4.56 -18.30
N CYS A 230 40.49 5.62 -18.82
CA CYS A 230 39.79 6.78 -19.37
C CYS A 230 39.10 6.46 -20.70
N LEU A 231 39.71 5.62 -21.54
CA LEU A 231 39.09 5.12 -22.76
C LEU A 231 37.91 4.19 -22.42
N GLU A 232 38.06 3.30 -21.44
CA GLU A 232 37.01 2.39 -20.96
C GLU A 232 35.77 3.14 -20.49
N THR A 233 35.98 4.23 -19.76
CA THR A 233 34.92 5.15 -19.36
C THR A 233 34.32 5.84 -20.59
N TRP A 234 35.16 6.48 -21.41
CA TRP A 234 34.74 7.23 -22.60
C TRP A 234 33.84 6.41 -23.54
N ILE A 235 34.27 5.21 -23.92
CA ILE A 235 33.57 4.37 -24.91
C ILE A 235 32.22 3.84 -24.40
N ASN A 236 32.09 3.64 -23.08
CA ASN A 236 30.86 3.16 -22.46
C ASN A 236 29.91 4.28 -22.02
N THR A 237 30.32 5.55 -22.10
CA THR A 237 29.41 6.70 -21.91
C THR A 237 28.30 6.77 -22.96
N THR A 238 27.30 7.59 -22.64
CA THR A 238 26.22 8.00 -23.54
C THR A 238 26.53 9.28 -24.32
N ALA A 239 27.78 9.78 -24.31
CA ALA A 239 28.19 10.88 -25.18
C ALA A 239 27.89 10.57 -26.67
N ASN A 240 27.55 11.59 -27.47
CA ASN A 240 27.12 11.38 -28.86
C ASN A 240 28.23 10.87 -29.81
N ARG A 241 29.49 10.82 -29.34
CA ARG A 241 30.69 10.40 -30.09
C ARG A 241 31.59 9.43 -29.30
N CYS A 242 31.05 8.76 -28.27
CA CYS A 242 31.80 7.79 -27.46
C CYS A 242 32.44 6.67 -28.29
N ASN A 243 31.81 6.28 -29.39
CA ASN A 243 32.30 5.24 -30.29
C ASN A 243 33.37 5.71 -31.30
N THR A 244 33.94 6.90 -31.10
CA THR A 244 34.97 7.48 -31.98
C THR A 244 36.23 7.87 -31.20
N CYS A 245 37.37 7.87 -31.87
CA CYS A 245 38.65 8.32 -31.33
C CYS A 245 38.56 9.79 -30.86
N PRO A 246 38.92 10.12 -29.60
CA PRO A 246 38.92 11.50 -29.10
C PRO A 246 39.74 12.49 -29.94
N LEU A 247 40.84 12.04 -30.55
CA LEU A 247 41.73 12.86 -31.37
C LEU A 247 41.26 13.00 -32.82
N CYS A 248 41.21 11.89 -33.57
CA CYS A 248 40.95 11.92 -35.02
C CYS A 248 39.50 11.63 -35.43
N ARG A 249 38.60 11.30 -34.48
CA ARG A 249 37.19 10.95 -34.71
C ARG A 249 36.91 9.76 -35.63
N THR A 250 37.93 8.96 -35.96
CA THR A 250 37.74 7.64 -36.58
C THR A 250 36.83 6.79 -35.71
N GLU A 251 35.83 6.13 -36.30
CA GLU A 251 34.95 5.20 -35.61
C GLU A 251 35.75 3.97 -35.15
N LEU A 252 35.57 3.61 -33.88
CA LEU A 252 36.31 2.53 -33.22
C LEU A 252 35.47 1.24 -33.16
N PHE A 253 34.14 1.38 -33.07
CA PHE A 253 33.17 0.30 -33.03
C PHE A 253 31.77 0.84 -33.40
N PRO A 254 30.84 -0.01 -33.89
CA PRO A 254 29.46 0.40 -34.12
C PRO A 254 28.78 0.84 -32.82
N ARG A 255 28.15 2.01 -32.82
CA ARG A 255 27.47 2.58 -31.65
C ARG A 255 26.38 1.65 -31.10
N ARG A 256 26.45 1.32 -29.80
CA ARG A 256 25.41 0.56 -29.09
C ARG A 256 24.04 1.26 -29.21
N GLN A 257 22.97 0.46 -29.35
CA GLN A 257 21.59 0.95 -29.25
C GLN A 257 21.39 1.64 -27.90
N ARG A 258 20.47 2.61 -27.84
CA ARG A 258 20.11 3.28 -26.58
C ARG A 258 18.62 3.25 -26.34
N GLN A 259 18.25 3.32 -25.06
CA GLN A 259 16.87 3.42 -24.59
C GLN A 259 16.79 4.44 -23.44
N PRO A 260 15.61 5.00 -23.16
CA PRO A 260 15.40 5.80 -21.95
C PRO A 260 15.71 5.02 -20.67
N SER A 261 16.25 5.73 -19.69
CA SER A 261 16.48 5.26 -18.35
C SER A 261 15.14 5.03 -17.63
N GLN A 262 14.79 3.77 -17.39
CA GLN A 262 13.63 3.39 -16.56
C GLN A 262 13.91 3.61 -15.05
N TYR A 263 14.72 4.60 -14.70
CA TYR A 263 15.12 4.87 -13.31
C TYR A 263 13.98 5.53 -12.54
N PHE A 264 13.49 6.68 -13.01
CA PHE A 264 12.36 7.37 -12.36
C PHE A 264 11.06 6.58 -12.38
N ASP A 265 10.86 5.69 -13.36
CA ASP A 265 9.71 4.77 -13.34
C ASP A 265 9.79 3.75 -12.21
N ARG A 266 10.98 3.23 -11.91
CA ARG A 266 11.20 2.37 -10.73
C ARG A 266 11.05 3.14 -9.42
N ILE A 267 11.47 4.41 -9.35
CA ILE A 267 11.23 5.26 -8.17
C ILE A 267 9.72 5.45 -7.94
N ARG A 268 8.99 5.87 -8.99
CA ARG A 268 7.54 6.11 -8.91
C ARG A 268 6.73 4.85 -8.64
N ALA A 269 7.17 3.69 -9.13
CA ALA A 269 6.53 2.40 -8.84
C ALA A 269 6.64 2.03 -7.36
N ILE A 270 7.82 2.21 -6.75
CA ILE A 270 8.04 1.97 -5.31
C ILE A 270 7.20 2.94 -4.46
N ASP A 271 7.24 4.24 -4.78
CA ASP A 271 6.55 5.29 -4.03
C ASP A 271 5.02 5.14 -4.09
N SER A 272 4.46 4.95 -5.29
CA SER A 272 3.02 4.74 -5.51
C SER A 272 2.47 3.54 -4.74
N TRP A 273 3.17 2.40 -4.83
CA TRP A 273 2.72 1.18 -4.18
C TRP A 273 2.93 1.22 -2.65
N ASN A 274 3.94 1.93 -2.12
CA ASN A 274 4.06 2.20 -0.68
C ASN A 274 2.83 2.94 -0.13
N VAL A 275 2.36 3.98 -0.85
CA VAL A 275 1.16 4.73 -0.47
C VAL A 275 -0.08 3.83 -0.49
N ASN A 276 -0.26 3.02 -1.54
CA ASN A 276 -1.38 2.07 -1.63
C ASN A 276 -1.35 1.03 -0.50
N ASN A 277 -0.16 0.54 -0.14
CA ASN A 277 0.03 -0.48 0.91
C ASN A 277 -0.31 0.07 2.31
N ALA A 278 0.13 1.30 2.61
CA ALA A 278 -0.21 1.99 3.85
C ALA A 278 -1.74 2.24 3.97
N LEU A 279 -2.41 2.54 2.85
CA LEU A 279 -3.87 2.68 2.78
C LEU A 279 -4.59 1.33 2.97
N GLU A 280 -4.07 0.22 2.43
CA GLU A 280 -4.62 -1.12 2.67
C GLU A 280 -4.45 -1.56 4.14
N VAL A 281 -3.28 -1.33 4.74
CA VAL A 281 -3.05 -1.60 6.17
C VAL A 281 -4.00 -0.78 7.06
N TYR A 282 -4.26 0.48 6.69
CA TYR A 282 -5.22 1.34 7.39
C TYR A 282 -6.67 0.84 7.25
N SER A 283 -7.12 0.55 6.02
CA SER A 283 -8.51 0.12 5.80
C SER A 283 -8.81 -1.22 6.46
N VAL A 284 -7.92 -2.22 6.35
CA VAL A 284 -8.09 -3.53 7.01
C VAL A 284 -8.08 -3.38 8.54
N ARG A 285 -7.29 -2.45 9.11
CA ARG A 285 -7.32 -2.17 10.56
C ARG A 285 -8.67 -1.60 11.01
N CYS A 286 -9.32 -0.74 10.23
CA CYS A 286 -10.67 -0.27 10.51
C CYS A 286 -11.67 -1.44 10.58
N LEU A 287 -11.65 -2.34 9.59
CA LEU A 287 -12.51 -3.54 9.59
C LEU A 287 -12.29 -4.41 10.83
N VAL A 288 -11.03 -4.60 11.25
CA VAL A 288 -10.70 -5.35 12.48
C VAL A 288 -11.26 -4.66 13.72
N HIS A 289 -11.14 -3.34 13.85
CA HIS A 289 -11.68 -2.62 15.01
C HIS A 289 -13.21 -2.77 15.12
N GLU A 290 -13.93 -2.62 14.01
CA GLU A 290 -15.39 -2.77 13.97
C GLU A 290 -15.83 -4.21 14.26
N LEU A 291 -15.17 -5.22 13.68
CA LEU A 291 -15.42 -6.63 14.01
C LEU A 291 -15.07 -6.96 15.47
N ALA A 292 -14.03 -6.34 16.05
CA ALA A 292 -13.68 -6.51 17.45
C ALA A 292 -14.73 -5.88 18.38
N ASP A 293 -15.36 -4.77 18.01
CA ASP A 293 -16.48 -4.19 18.76
C ASP A 293 -17.75 -5.06 18.67
N VAL A 294 -18.03 -5.67 17.51
CA VAL A 294 -19.05 -6.73 17.40
C VAL A 294 -18.71 -7.90 18.33
N LEU A 295 -17.46 -8.35 18.37
CA LEU A 295 -17.04 -9.45 19.24
C LEU A 295 -17.20 -9.13 20.73
N LYS A 296 -16.96 -7.88 21.17
CA LYS A 296 -17.18 -7.42 22.57
C LYS A 296 -18.64 -7.56 23.00
N GLU A 297 -19.56 -7.35 22.06
CA GLU A 297 -20.97 -7.56 22.28
C GLU A 297 -21.33 -9.05 22.31
N ILE A 298 -20.97 -9.80 21.26
CA ILE A 298 -21.56 -11.13 20.98
C ILE A 298 -20.81 -12.33 21.58
N GLY A 299 -19.55 -12.15 22.01
CA GLY A 299 -18.71 -13.22 22.54
C GLY A 299 -17.42 -12.70 23.18
N PRO A 300 -17.51 -11.84 24.23
CA PRO A 300 -16.35 -11.19 24.84
C PRO A 300 -15.34 -12.18 25.44
N GLU A 301 -15.74 -13.41 25.75
CA GLU A 301 -14.83 -14.46 26.19
C GLU A 301 -13.73 -14.80 25.16
N LEU A 302 -13.94 -14.51 23.86
CA LEU A 302 -12.98 -14.81 22.78
C LEU A 302 -11.95 -13.69 22.55
N ILE A 303 -11.98 -12.61 23.34
CA ILE A 303 -11.17 -11.39 23.12
C ILE A 303 -9.83 -11.43 23.83
N ALA A 304 -9.75 -12.07 25.00
CA ALA A 304 -8.48 -12.20 25.74
C ALA A 304 -7.40 -12.85 24.86
N ASP A 305 -7.79 -13.86 24.08
CA ASP A 305 -6.92 -14.56 23.15
C ASP A 305 -6.71 -13.84 21.80
N SER A 306 -7.20 -12.60 21.64
CA SER A 306 -7.40 -11.95 20.32
C SER A 306 -6.62 -10.67 20.09
N LEU A 307 -6.39 -9.86 21.13
CA LEU A 307 -5.86 -8.49 20.97
C LEU A 307 -4.43 -8.30 21.52
N GLY A 308 -3.75 -9.38 21.90
CA GLY A 308 -2.31 -9.37 22.23
C GLY A 308 -1.92 -8.44 23.40
N GLN A 309 -2.74 -8.41 24.46
CA GLN A 309 -2.46 -7.70 25.72
C GLN A 309 -2.00 -8.66 26.81
#